data_AF-A0A3L7U707-F1
#
_entry.id   AF-A0A3L7U707-F1
#
_cell.length_a   1.000
_cell.length_b   1.000
_cell.length_c   1.000
_cell.angle_alpha   90.00
_cell.angle_beta   90.00
_cell.angle_gamma   90.00
#
_symmetry.space_group_name_H-M   'P 1'
#
loop_
_entity.id
_entity.type
_entity.pdbx_description
1 polymer ?
#
loop_
_entity_poly.entity_id
_entity_poly.type
_entity_poly.pdbx_seq_one_letter_code
_entity_poly.pdbx_strand_id
1 'polypeptide(L)'
;AEQSELRIELPSLNRRETESFVRELLDKASHDREFFSRDASQTLFDLSGGVPREIVRLCRLALAAADRDDVSRIDSVMLLDVAGELPRPAHRRGTKANSLAELFAEQH
;
A
#
# COMPACT_ATOMS: atom_id res chain seq x y z
N ALA A 1 -17.74 -21.72 21.09
CA ALA A 1 -17.15 -20.38 21.10
C ALA A 1 -17.51 -19.75 19.75
N GLU A 2 -18.51 -18.87 19.77
CA GLU A 2 -19.05 -18.21 18.59
C GLU A 2 -18.22 -16.93 18.38
N GLN A 3 -17.38 -16.89 17.34
CA GLN A 3 -16.64 -15.68 16.99
C GLN A 3 -17.56 -14.80 16.14
N SER A 4 -18.14 -13.77 16.75
CA SER A 4 -18.84 -12.71 16.02
C SER A 4 -17.84 -11.93 15.17
N GLU A 5 -17.87 -12.15 13.86
CA GLU A 5 -17.13 -11.34 12.88
C GLU A 5 -17.79 -9.96 12.76
N LEU A 6 -17.42 -9.04 13.65
CA LEU A 6 -17.74 -7.62 13.50
C LEU A 6 -16.99 -7.09 12.26
N ARG A 7 -17.63 -7.15 11.09
CA ARG A 7 -17.12 -6.54 9.86
C ARG A 7 -17.34 -5.03 9.96
N ILE A 8 -16.38 -4.32 10.54
CA ILE A 8 -16.31 -2.86 10.44
C ILE A 8 -15.98 -2.54 8.98
N GLU A 9 -16.99 -2.24 8.18
CA GLU A 9 -16.83 -1.73 6.82
C GLU A 9 -16.37 -0.27 6.92
N LEU A 10 -15.06 -0.07 6.97
CA LEU A 10 -14.51 1.27 6.77
C LEU A 10 -14.91 1.71 5.36
N PRO A 11 -15.62 2.85 5.21
CA PRO A 11 -15.99 3.34 3.90
C PRO A 11 -14.74 3.58 3.07
N SER A 12 -14.86 3.35 1.76
CA SER A 12 -13.80 3.70 0.80
C SER A 12 -13.44 5.18 0.96
N LEU A 13 -12.15 5.44 1.09
CA LEU A 13 -11.61 6.79 1.11
C LEU A 13 -11.90 7.46 -0.22
N ASN A 14 -12.27 8.73 -0.20
CA ASN A 14 -12.25 9.54 -1.42
C ASN A 14 -10.80 9.82 -1.83
N ARG A 15 -10.61 10.50 -2.96
CA ARG A 15 -9.27 10.81 -3.48
C ARG A 15 -8.38 11.60 -2.52
N ARG A 16 -8.92 12.66 -1.90
CA ARG A 16 -8.14 13.51 -0.97
C ARG A 16 -7.76 12.76 0.29
N GLU A 17 -8.67 11.91 0.76
CA GLU A 17 -8.44 11.01 1.88
C GLU A 17 -7.39 9.95 1.53
N THR A 18 -7.43 9.39 0.32
CA THR A 18 -6.45 8.43 -0.17
C THR A 18 -5.05 9.05 -0.24
N GLU A 19 -4.93 10.25 -0.81
CA GLU A 19 -3.65 10.97 -0.86
C GLU A 19 -3.11 11.26 0.55
N SER A 20 -3.97 11.69 1.47
CA SER A 20 -3.57 11.97 2.86
C SER A 20 -3.17 10.70 3.60
N PHE A 21 -3.91 9.61 3.40
CA PHE A 21 -3.62 8.30 3.96
C PHE A 21 -2.29 7.74 3.46
N VAL A 22 -2.01 7.87 2.16
CA VAL A 22 -0.73 7.46 1.57
C VAL A 22 0.42 8.28 2.12
N ARG A 23 0.26 9.60 2.24
CA ARG A 23 1.26 10.47 2.85
C ARG A 23 1.57 10.07 4.29
N GLU A 24 0.55 9.80 5.11
CA GLU A 24 0.74 9.32 6.49
C GLU A 24 1.42 7.94 6.53
N LEU A 25 1.11 7.07 5.57
CA LEU A 25 1.74 5.76 5.47
C LEU A 25 3.23 5.86 5.12
N LEU A 26 3.61 6.77 4.22
CA LEU A 26 5.01 7.03 3.87
C LEU A 26 5.77 7.70 5.01
N ASP A 27 5.15 8.65 5.70
CA ASP A 27 5.73 9.33 6.87
C ASP A 27 6.07 8.33 7.99
N LYS A 28 5.15 7.39 8.26
CA LYS A 28 5.38 6.27 9.20
C LYS A 28 6.47 5.30 8.76
N ALA A 29 6.67 5.16 7.45
CA ALA A 29 7.72 4.31 6.88
C ALA A 29 9.07 5.04 6.76
N SER A 30 9.19 6.28 7.27
CA SER A 30 10.35 7.16 7.10
C SER A 30 10.81 7.31 5.63
N HIS A 31 9.88 7.13 4.68
CA HIS A 31 10.13 7.37 3.27
C HIS A 31 9.89 8.85 2.95
N ASP A 32 10.66 9.37 2.00
CA ASP A 32 10.51 10.74 1.56
C ASP A 32 9.10 10.98 1.00
N ARG A 33 8.51 12.14 1.33
CA ARG A 33 7.12 12.44 0.96
C ARG A 33 6.92 12.55 -0.56
N GLU A 34 8.02 12.64 -1.32
CA GLU A 34 8.06 12.71 -2.78
C GLU A 34 8.27 11.36 -3.48
N PHE A 35 8.29 10.25 -2.72
CA PHE A 35 8.50 8.91 -3.31
C PHE A 35 7.38 8.50 -4.29
N PHE A 36 6.19 9.10 -4.20
CA PHE A 36 5.11 8.92 -5.17
C PHE A 36 4.95 10.17 -6.05
N SER A 37 4.89 9.97 -7.37
CA SER A 37 4.48 11.04 -8.29
C SER A 37 3.00 11.41 -8.12
N ARG A 38 2.61 12.60 -8.57
CA ARG A 38 1.22 13.08 -8.50
C ARG A 38 0.26 12.16 -9.29
N ASP A 39 0.71 11.67 -10.43
CA ASP A 39 -0.06 10.74 -11.27
C ASP A 39 -0.15 9.34 -10.64
N ALA A 40 0.86 8.95 -9.85
CA ALA A 40 0.82 7.70 -9.08
C ALA A 40 -0.27 7.75 -7.99
N SER A 41 -0.43 8.85 -7.25
CA SER A 41 -1.51 8.97 -6.26
C SER A 41 -2.90 8.83 -6.90
N GLN A 42 -3.04 9.34 -8.12
CA GLN A 42 -4.25 9.17 -8.92
C GLN A 42 -4.50 7.71 -9.28
N THR A 43 -3.51 7.08 -9.87
CA THR A 43 -3.59 5.69 -10.34
C THR A 43 -3.84 4.74 -9.18
N LEU A 44 -3.21 5.00 -8.03
CA LEU A 44 -3.42 4.26 -6.80
C LEU A 44 -4.87 4.33 -6.31
N PHE A 45 -5.50 5.51 -6.36
CA PHE A 45 -6.91 5.66 -6.03
C PHE A 45 -7.80 4.87 -7.00
N ASP A 46 -7.55 4.98 -8.30
CA ASP A 46 -8.35 4.32 -9.33
C ASP A 46 -8.23 2.78 -9.24
N LEU A 47 -7.04 2.26 -8.94
CA LEU A 47 -6.78 0.83 -8.78
C LEU A 47 -7.32 0.27 -7.46
N SER A 48 -7.25 1.04 -6.38
CA SER A 48 -7.70 0.60 -5.05
C SER A 48 -9.18 0.83 -4.79
N GLY A 49 -9.84 1.69 -5.58
CA GLY A 49 -11.19 2.17 -5.31
C GLY A 49 -11.32 2.92 -3.98
N GLY A 50 -10.21 3.47 -3.46
CA GLY A 50 -10.18 4.11 -2.14
C GLY A 50 -10.21 3.13 -0.96
N VAL A 51 -10.11 1.82 -1.19
CA VAL A 51 -10.15 0.82 -0.11
C VAL A 51 -8.82 0.83 0.64
N PRO A 52 -8.77 1.16 1.95
CA PRO A 52 -7.51 1.27 2.70
C PRO A 52 -6.63 0.02 2.61
N ARG A 53 -7.23 -1.16 2.65
CA ARG A 53 -6.50 -2.43 2.52
C ARG A 53 -5.82 -2.60 1.16
N GLU A 54 -6.50 -2.22 0.07
CA GLU A 54 -5.92 -2.27 -1.27
C GLU A 54 -4.89 -1.16 -1.48
N ILE A 55 -5.12 0.04 -0.94
CA ILE A 55 -4.12 1.13 -0.94
C ILE A 55 -2.82 0.64 -0.30
N VAL A 56 -2.88 0.09 0.92
CA VAL A 56 -1.70 -0.44 1.62
C VAL A 56 -1.04 -1.56 0.81
N ARG A 57 -1.84 -2.46 0.23
CA ARG A 57 -1.33 -3.58 -0.59
C ARG A 57 -0.56 -3.07 -1.80
N LEU A 58 -1.15 -2.18 -2.59
CA LEU A 58 -0.51 -1.59 -3.78
C LEU A 58 0.74 -0.79 -3.42
N CYS A 59 0.70 0.01 -2.34
CA CYS A 59 1.88 0.74 -1.88
C CYS A 59 3.03 -0.20 -1.51
N ARG A 60 2.77 -1.28 -0.76
CA ARG A 60 3.80 -2.25 -0.39
C ARG A 60 4.43 -2.94 -1.60
N LEU A 61 3.61 -3.27 -2.60
CA LEU A 61 4.10 -3.88 -3.83
C LEU A 61 4.96 -2.91 -4.63
N ALA A 62 4.51 -1.68 -4.80
CA ALA A 62 5.24 -0.66 -5.52
C ALA A 62 6.57 -0.30 -4.82
N LEU A 63 6.58 -0.21 -3.49
CA LEU A 63 7.81 -0.02 -2.71
C LEU A 63 8.79 -1.19 -2.89
N ALA A 64 8.31 -2.43 -2.87
CA ALA A 64 9.16 -3.60 -3.09
C ALA A 64 9.70 -3.69 -4.53
N ALA A 65 8.92 -3.28 -5.53
CA ALA A 65 9.37 -3.20 -6.92
C ALA A 65 10.42 -2.09 -7.09
N ALA A 66 10.17 -0.92 -6.50
CA ALA A 66 11.11 0.21 -6.53
C ALA A 66 12.45 -0.13 -5.88
N ASP A 67 12.45 -0.83 -4.73
CA ASP A 67 13.67 -1.32 -4.08
C ASP A 67 14.43 -2.32 -4.94
N ARG A 68 13.73 -3.24 -5.62
CA ARG A 68 14.34 -4.21 -6.53
C ARG A 68 15.00 -3.54 -7.74
N ASP A 69 14.38 -2.50 -8.27
CA ASP A 69 14.79 -1.83 -9.50
C ASP A 69 15.69 -0.61 -9.25
N ASP A 70 16.07 -0.35 -7.98
CA ASP A 70 16.85 0.82 -7.53
C ASP A 70 16.23 2.17 -7.95
N VAL A 71 14.89 2.23 -7.92
CA VAL A 71 14.10 3.40 -8.33
C VAL A 71 13.70 4.22 -7.11
N SER A 72 14.03 5.51 -7.13
CA SER A 72 13.73 6.45 -6.04
C SER A 72 12.34 7.10 -6.12
N ARG A 73 11.55 6.80 -7.17
CA ARG A 73 10.23 7.38 -7.40
C ARG A 73 9.26 6.42 -8.08
N ILE A 74 8.12 6.19 -7.42
CA ILE A 74 7.00 5.41 -7.94
C ILE A 74 6.11 6.30 -8.82
N ASP A 75 5.94 5.88 -10.07
CA ASP A 75 5.02 6.51 -11.03
C ASP A 75 3.76 5.66 -11.27
N SER A 76 2.88 6.16 -12.14
CA SER A 76 1.65 5.46 -12.52
C SER A 76 1.91 4.17 -13.30
N VAL A 77 3.00 4.10 -14.08
CA VAL A 77 3.36 2.92 -14.88
C VAL A 77 3.74 1.78 -13.96
N MET A 78 4.64 2.02 -13.00
CA MET A 78 5.02 1.04 -11.99
C MET A 78 3.81 0.55 -11.18
N LEU A 79 2.87 1.44 -10.84
CA LEU A 79 1.63 1.05 -10.15
C LEU A 79 0.72 0.14 -11.00
N LEU A 80 0.63 0.40 -12.30
CA LEU A 80 -0.13 -0.44 -13.22
C LEU A 80 0.54 -1.80 -13.40
N ASP A 81 1.87 -1.83 -13.50
CA ASP A 81 2.65 -3.06 -13.64
C ASP A 81 2.48 -3.96 -12.41
N VAL A 82 2.67 -3.42 -11.20
CA VAL A 82 2.48 -4.23 -9.96
C VAL A 82 1.03 -4.66 -9.74
N ALA A 83 0.06 -3.90 -10.26
CA ALA A 83 -1.35 -4.28 -10.21
C ALA A 83 -1.67 -5.39 -11.23
N GLY A 84 -1.00 -5.40 -12.38
CA GLY A 84 -1.17 -6.38 -13.46
C GLY A 84 -0.40 -7.68 -13.28
N GLU A 85 0.78 -7.65 -12.64
CA GLU A 85 1.66 -8.81 -12.50
C GLU A 85 1.16 -9.89 -11.53
N LEU A 86 0.22 -9.58 -10.63
CA LEU A 86 -0.22 -10.53 -9.61
C LEU A 86 -1.67 -11.02 -9.83
N PRO A 87 -1.92 -12.35 -9.83
CA PRO A 87 -3.28 -12.87 -9.75
C PRO A 87 -3.94 -12.35 -8.46
N ARG A 88 -5.21 -11.93 -8.56
CA ARG A 88 -6.03 -11.49 -7.42
C ARG A 88 -5.84 -12.48 -6.26
N PRO A 89 -5.45 -12.04 -5.06
CA PRO A 89 -4.92 -12.94 -4.05
C PRO A 89 -5.98 -13.97 -3.62
N ALA A 90 -5.79 -15.22 -4.04
CA ALA A 90 -6.27 -16.37 -3.30
C ALA A 90 -5.43 -16.47 -2.01
N HIS A 91 -6.12 -16.69 -0.90
CA HIS A 91 -5.64 -16.49 0.46
C HIS A 91 -4.39 -17.35 0.84
N ARG A 92 -3.37 -16.69 1.43
CA ARG A 92 -2.17 -17.19 2.18
C ARG A 92 -1.05 -17.88 1.35
N ARG A 93 0.23 -17.95 1.77
CA ARG A 93 0.85 -17.97 3.10
C ARG A 93 2.38 -17.71 2.96
N GLY A 94 2.96 -16.88 3.84
CA GLY A 94 4.36 -16.94 4.30
C GLY A 94 5.50 -16.75 3.29
N THR A 95 6.02 -15.53 3.15
CA THR A 95 7.44 -15.28 2.82
C THR A 95 7.86 -13.97 3.49
N LYS A 96 9.05 -13.97 4.11
CA LYS A 96 9.51 -12.94 5.04
C LYS A 96 9.71 -11.59 4.34
N ALA A 97 8.76 -10.68 4.54
CA ALA A 97 8.93 -9.25 4.34
C ALA A 97 9.76 -8.67 5.50
N ASN A 98 11.07 -8.94 5.51
CA ASN A 98 11.96 -8.46 6.56
C ASN A 98 12.43 -7.04 6.23
N SER A 99 11.64 -6.05 6.66
CA SER A 99 12.10 -4.71 7.12
C SER A 99 10.95 -3.75 7.44
N LEU A 100 9.68 -4.09 7.16
CA LEU A 100 8.53 -3.29 7.62
C LEU A 100 7.81 -3.87 8.84
N ALA A 101 8.09 -5.13 9.21
CA ALA A 101 7.50 -5.77 10.38
C ALA A 101 8.23 -5.43 11.69
N GLU A 102 9.53 -5.11 11.63
CA GLU A 102 10.33 -4.74 12.80
C GLU A 102 10.03 -3.30 13.27
N LEU A 103 9.73 -2.38 12.35
CA LEU A 103 9.37 -0.99 12.64
C LEU A 103 8.08 -0.80 13.47
N PHE A 104 7.22 -1.83 13.60
CA PHE A 104 6.01 -1.77 14.42
C PHE A 104 6.10 -2.57 15.74
N ALA A 105 7.24 -3.22 16.02
CA ALA A 105 7.43 -4.05 17.21
C ALA A 105 8.03 -3.29 18.40
N GLU A 106 8.53 -2.06 18.23
CA GLU A 106 9.16 -1.27 19.29
C GLU A 106 8.26 -0.11 19.74
N GLN A 107 7.10 -0.44 20.32
CA GLN A 107 6.45 0.43 21.28
C GLN A 107 6.30 -0.32 22.61
N HIS A 108 7.33 -0.22 23.45
CA HIS A 108 7.25 -0.39 24.89
C HIS A 108 8.36 0.40 25.58
#